data_AF-A0AAU6RS94-F1
#
_entry.id   AF-A0AAU6RS94-F1
#
_cell.length_a   1.000
_cell.length_b   1.000
_cell.length_c   1.000
_cell.angle_alpha   90.00
_cell.angle_beta   90.00
_cell.angle_gamma   90.00
#
_symmetry.space_group_name_H-M   'P 1'
#
loop_
_entity.id
_entity.type
_entity.pdbx_description
1 polymer ?
#
loop_
_entity_poly.entity_id
_entity_poly.type
_entity_poly.pdbx_seq_one_letter_code
_entity_poly.pdbx_strand_id
1 'polypeptide(L)' 'MEKEFVTIDDIIEMGVPYPLFSSWMTNGLITIAYQSKKERFFWKKDIENLIEKFIK' A
#
# COMPACT_ATOMS: atom_id res chain seq x y z
N MET A 1 -13.74 12.51 -6.14
CA MET A 1 -12.29 12.67 -5.94
C MET A 1 -11.76 11.32 -5.52
N GLU A 2 -10.80 10.75 -6.24
CA GLU A 2 -10.15 9.51 -5.80
C GLU A 2 -9.29 9.79 -4.56
N LYS A 3 -9.22 8.84 -3.62
CA LYS A 3 -8.32 8.97 -2.47
C LYS A 3 -6.87 8.96 -2.96
N GLU A 4 -6.08 9.99 -2.65
CA GLU A 4 -4.65 10.00 -2.98
C GLU A 4 -3.83 9.05 -2.09
N PHE A 5 -4.32 8.79 -0.88
CA PHE A 5 -3.68 7.95 0.12
C PHE A 5 -4.57 6.78 0.54
N VAL A 6 -3.94 5.65 0.86
CA VAL A 6 -4.58 4.43 1.38
C VAL A 6 -3.92 3.98 2.68
N THR A 7 -4.71 3.39 3.58
CA THR A 7 -4.22 2.74 4.80
C THR A 7 -3.83 1.28 4.54
N ILE A 8 -3.31 0.60 5.56
CA ILE A 8 -3.04 -0.85 5.46
C ILE A 8 -4.35 -1.63 5.22
N ASP A 9 -5.44 -1.24 5.88
CA ASP A 9 -6.74 -1.90 5.71
C ASP A 9 -7.26 -1.71 4.28
N ASP A 10 -7.19 -0.48 3.74
CA ASP A 10 -7.53 -0.21 2.34
C ASP A 10 -6.70 -1.10 1.38
N ILE A 11 -5.39 -1.26 1.64
CA ILE A 11 -4.50 -2.09 0.81
C ILE A 11 -4.90 -3.58 0.83
N ILE A 12 -5.32 -4.09 1.99
CA ILE A 12 -5.80 -5.48 2.11
C ILE A 12 -7.13 -5.63 1.37
N GLU A 13 -8.05 -4.66 1.49
CA GLU A 13 -9.31 -4.64 0.75
C GLU A 13 -9.11 -4.57 -0.77
N MET A 14 -8.01 -3.95 -1.23
CA MET A 14 -7.59 -3.95 -2.64
C MET A 14 -7.07 -5.31 -3.14
N GLY A 15 -7.06 -6.34 -2.28
CA GLY A 15 -6.68 -7.70 -2.63
C GLY A 15 -5.19 -8.02 -2.43
N VAL A 16 -4.44 -7.16 -1.73
CA VAL A 16 -3.03 -7.42 -1.39
C VAL A 16 -2.96 -8.17 -0.06
N PRO A 17 -2.49 -9.43 -0.02
CA PRO A 17 -2.33 -10.15 1.23
C PRO A 17 -1.28 -9.50 2.14
N TYR A 18 -1.52 -9.50 3.46
CA TYR A 18 -0.59 -8.91 4.43
C TYR A 18 0.87 -9.41 4.29
N PRO A 19 1.15 -10.70 4.05
CA PRO A 19 2.53 -11.17 3.83
C PRO A 19 3.21 -10.52 2.61
N LEU A 20 2.45 -10.29 1.53
CA LEU A 20 2.96 -9.64 0.32
C LEU A 20 3.23 -8.16 0.56
N PHE A 21 2.29 -7.45 1.20
CA PHE A 21 2.47 -6.07 1.61
C PHE A 21 3.70 -5.89 2.52
N SER A 22 3.87 -6.78 3.51
CA SER A 22 5.05 -6.78 4.40
C SER A 22 6.35 -6.99 3.63
N SER A 23 6.35 -7.86 2.62
CA SER A 23 7.49 -8.05 1.72
C SER A 23 7.80 -6.78 0.92
N TRP A 24 6.79 -6.11 0.35
CA TRP A 24 7.00 -4.87 -0.39
C TRP A 24 7.58 -3.76 0.49
N MET A 25 7.10 -3.63 1.74
CA MET A 25 7.67 -2.72 2.74
C MET A 25 9.13 -3.05 3.07
N THR A 26 9.42 -4.33 3.35
CA THR A 26 10.76 -4.77 3.77
C THR A 26 11.80 -4.60 2.66
N ASN A 27 11.39 -4.80 1.41
CA ASN A 27 12.24 -4.65 0.23
C ASN A 27 12.29 -3.20 -0.31
N GLY A 28 11.62 -2.24 0.35
CA GLY A 28 11.62 -0.83 -0.06
C GLY A 28 10.87 -0.54 -1.36
N LEU A 29 9.95 -1.41 -1.77
CA LEU A 29 9.12 -1.22 -2.98
C LEU A 29 8.00 -0.20 -2.77
N ILE A 30 7.59 0.01 -1.53
CA ILE A 30 6.67 1.06 -1.10
C ILE A 30 7.24 1.81 0.09
N THR A 31 6.87 3.08 0.18
CA THR A 31 7.26 3.96 1.28
C THR A 31 6.03 4.54 1.96
N ILE A 32 6.14 4.80 3.26
CA ILE A 32 5.11 5.53 4.01
C ILE A 32 5.09 6.97 3.50
N ALA A 33 3.98 7.40 2.93
CA ALA A 33 3.80 8.76 2.44
C ALA A 33 3.55 9.74 3.58
N TYR A 34 2.74 9.32 4.55
CA TYR A 34 2.43 10.07 5.77
C TYR A 34 2.15 9.11 6.92
N GLN A 35 2.49 9.51 8.14
CA GLN A 35 2.18 8.74 9.35
C GLN A 35 1.51 9.65 10.38
N SER A 36 0.34 9.23 10.84
CA SER A 36 -0.30 9.79 12.03
C SER A 36 0.13 9.01 13.28
N LYS A 37 -0.31 9.46 14.47
CA LYS A 37 -0.01 8.74 15.73
C LYS A 37 -0.55 7.29 15.75
N LYS A 38 -1.53 6.95 14.92
CA LYS A 38 -2.21 5.65 14.92
C LYS A 38 -2.13 4.90 13.59
N GLU A 39 -1.90 5.60 12.48
CA GLU A 39 -2.02 5.02 11.14
C GLU A 39 -0.87 5.44 10.22
N ARG A 40 -0.60 4.58 9.24
CA ARG A 40 0.34 4.83 8.15
C ARG A 40 -0.45 4.91 6.85
N PHE A 41 -0.10 5.90 6.05
CA PHE A 41 -0.71 6.20 4.78
C PHE A 41 0.31 5.99 3.66
N PHE A 42 -0.15 5.38 2.58
CA PHE A 42 0.65 5.03 1.41
C PHE A 42 0.05 5.69 0.18
N TRP A 43 0.89 6.04 -0.80
CA TRP A 43 0.38 6.55 -2.08
C TRP A 43 -0.43 5.48 -2.78
N LYS A 44 -1.69 5.77 -3.08
CA LYS A 44 -2.59 4.82 -3.77
C LYS A 44 -1.98 4.35 -5.09
N LYS A 45 -1.40 5.27 -5.86
CA LYS A 45 -0.74 5.01 -7.14
C LYS A 45 0.38 3.98 -7.03
N ASP A 46 1.19 4.04 -5.97
CA ASP A 46 2.31 3.10 -5.80
C ASP A 46 1.80 1.68 -5.53
N ILE A 47 0.74 1.55 -4.72
CA ILE A 47 0.07 0.28 -4.46
C ILE A 47 -0.54 -0.28 -5.75
N GLU A 48 -1.27 0.54 -6.50
CA GLU A 48 -1.89 0.13 -7.77
C GLU A 48 -0.83 -0.35 -8.78
N ASN A 49 0.28 0.38 -8.92
CA ASN A 49 1.40 -0.03 -9.77
C ASN A 49 2.01 -1.39 -9.36
N LEU A 50 2.07 -1.70 -8.06
CA LEU A 50 2.57 -2.99 -7.59
C LEU A 50 1.56 -4.12 -7.79
N ILE A 51 0.27 -3.85 -7.60
CA ILE A 51 -0.79 -4.81 -7.91
C ILE A 51 -0.73 -5.17 -9.40
N GLU A 52 -0.61 -4.18 -10.29
CA GLU A 52 -0.50 -4.42 -11.74
C GLU A 52 0.76 -5.19 -12.14
N LYS A 53 1.86 -5.07 -11.37
CA LYS A 53 3.12 -5.76 -11.69
C LYS A 53 3.22 -7.18 -11.14
N PHE A 54 2.59 -7.45 -10.00
CA PHE A 54 2.84 -8.67 -9.22
C PHE A 54 1.60 -9.54 -8.99
N ILE A 55 0.39 -9.02 -9.24
CA ILE A 55 -0.87 -9.73 -8.96
C ILE A 55 -1.70 -9.92 -10.24
N LYS A 56 -1.74 -8.93 -11.13
CA LYS A 56 -2.37 -9.04 -12.45
C LYS A 56 -1.36 -9.50 -13.50
#